data_AF-A0A0M4SXK7-F1
#
_entry.id   AF-A0A0M4SXK7-F1
#
_cell.length_a   1.000
_cell.length_b   1.000
_cell.length_c   1.000
_cell.angle_alpha   90.00
_cell.angle_beta   90.00
_cell.angle_gamma   90.00
#
_symmetry.space_group_name_H-M   'P 1'
#
loop_
_entity.id
_entity.type
_entity.pdbx_description
1 polymer ?
#
loop_
_entity_poly.entity_id
_entity_poly.type
_entity_poly.pdbx_seq_one_letter_code
_entity_poly.pdbx_strand_id
1 'polypeptide(L)' 'MSKYDFMSMTRSELRRYILEHREDEAAVQIYLDRFSSNSSEIFPAPQTIEDLENFPQLHQQHLEKRQNQA' A
#
# COMPACT_ATOMS: atom_id res chain seq x y z
N MET A 1 1.20 -3.00 26.05
CA MET A 1 1.54 -4.16 25.21
C MET A 1 0.25 -4.79 24.75
N SER A 2 -0.02 -4.81 23.44
CA SER A 2 -1.23 -5.43 22.92
C SER A 2 -1.24 -6.93 23.25
N LYS A 3 -2.42 -7.47 23.58
CA LYS A 3 -2.63 -8.89 23.93
C LYS A 3 -2.45 -9.83 22.74
N TYR A 4 -2.34 -9.27 21.53
CA TYR A 4 -2.32 -9.99 20.27
C TYR A 4 -0.89 -10.16 19.76
N ASP A 5 -0.59 -11.36 19.24
CA ASP A 5 0.65 -11.62 18.53
C ASP A 5 0.55 -11.10 17.09
N PHE A 6 0.86 -9.82 16.90
CA PHE A 6 0.83 -9.19 15.59
C PHE A 6 1.90 -9.71 14.63
N MET A 7 2.91 -10.45 15.11
CA MET A 7 3.97 -10.96 14.25
C MET A 7 3.55 -12.23 13.49
N SER A 8 2.64 -13.03 14.07
CA SER A 8 2.09 -14.23 13.41
C SER A 8 0.92 -13.92 12.47
N MET A 9 0.29 -12.75 12.59
CA MET A 9 -0.80 -12.35 11.70
C MET A 9 -0.34 -12.16 10.25
N THR A 10 -1.19 -12.57 9.31
CA THR A 10 -1.08 -12.19 7.89
C THR A 10 -1.35 -10.70 7.71
N ARG A 11 -0.95 -10.14 6.55
CA ARG A 11 -1.18 -8.73 6.21
C ARG A 11 -2.66 -8.35 6.27
N SER A 12 -3.56 -9.23 5.82
CA SER A 12 -5.00 -8.98 5.81
C SER A 12 -5.60 -8.98 7.21
N GLU A 13 -5.16 -9.89 8.08
CA GLU A 13 -5.62 -9.97 9.48
C GLU A 13 -5.18 -8.75 10.28
N LEU A 14 -3.90 -8.37 10.18
CA LEU A 14 -3.39 -7.19 10.87
C LEU A 14 -4.04 -5.90 10.34
N ARG A 15 -4.29 -5.81 9.03
CA ARG A 15 -5.04 -4.70 8.44
C ARG A 15 -6.47 -4.62 8.98
N ARG A 16 -7.19 -5.74 9.09
CA ARG A 16 -8.55 -5.76 9.64
C ARG A 16 -8.55 -5.27 11.08
N TYR A 17 -7.61 -5.77 11.89
CA TYR A 17 -7.45 -5.36 13.29
C TYR A 17 -7.30 -3.84 13.42
N ILE A 18 -6.39 -3.23 12.66
CA ILE A 18 -6.13 -1.77 12.69
C ILE A 18 -7.36 -0.96 12.30
N LEU A 19 -8.15 -1.43 11.33
CA LEU A 19 -9.36 -0.73 10.91
C LEU A 19 -10.46 -0.74 11.99
N GLU A 20 -10.49 -1.77 12.82
CA GLU A 20 -11.38 -1.92 13.97
C GLU A 20 -10.87 -1.20 15.23
N HIS A 21 -9.55 -0.97 15.34
CA HIS A 21 -8.87 -0.39 16.52
C HIS A 21 -7.96 0.76 16.09
N ARG A 22 -8.57 1.85 15.61
CA ARG A 22 -7.84 2.95 14.94
C ARG A 22 -6.94 3.74 15.87
N GLU A 23 -7.20 3.68 17.17
CA GLU A 23 -6.45 4.29 18.26
C GLU A 23 -5.24 3.48 18.73
N ASP A 24 -5.08 2.21 18.29
CA ASP A 24 -3.90 1.40 18.60
C ASP A 24 -2.75 1.78 17.66
N GLU A 25 -2.08 2.89 17.98
CA GLU A 25 -0.91 3.39 17.24
C GLU A 25 0.22 2.34 17.17
N ALA A 26 0.35 1.48 18.17
CA ALA A 26 1.37 0.43 18.18
C ALA A 26 1.08 -0.64 17.11
N ALA A 27 -0.19 -1.04 16.94
CA ALA A 27 -0.58 -1.95 15.86
C ALA A 27 -0.32 -1.33 14.47
N VAL A 28 -0.61 -0.04 14.31
CA VAL A 28 -0.32 0.71 13.07
C VAL A 28 1.17 0.70 12.77
N GLN A 29 2.02 1.02 13.75
CA GLN A 29 3.47 1.04 13.58
C GLN A 29 4.01 -0.35 13.17
N ILE A 30 3.56 -1.41 13.83
CA ILE A 30 3.97 -2.79 13.49
C ILE A 30 3.56 -3.15 12.05
N TYR A 31 2.37 -2.74 11.60
CA TYR A 31 1.95 -2.96 10.22
C TYR A 31 2.83 -2.23 9.22
N LEU A 32 3.19 -0.98 9.51
CA LEU A 32 4.11 -0.22 8.67
C LEU A 32 5.47 -0.93 8.65
N ASP A 33 6.08 -1.22 9.80
CA ASP A 33 7.41 -1.85 9.86
C ASP A 33 7.47 -3.20 9.12
N ARG A 34 6.40 -4.00 9.19
CA ARG A 34 6.34 -5.32 8.54
C ARG A 34 6.09 -5.25 7.03
N PHE A 35 5.35 -4.25 6.55
CA PHE A 35 4.83 -4.23 5.18
C PHE A 35 5.22 -2.99 4.37
N SER A 36 5.94 -2.04 4.95
CA SER A 36 6.59 -0.95 4.21
C SER A 36 7.87 -1.49 3.58
N SER A 37 7.75 -2.20 2.45
CA SER A 37 8.96 -2.47 1.67
C SER A 37 9.40 -1.17 1.01
N ASN A 38 10.70 -0.85 1.08
CA ASN A 38 11.31 0.21 0.29
C ASN A 38 11.23 -0.06 -1.23
N SER A 39 10.79 -1.26 -1.62
CA SER A 39 10.51 -1.68 -2.99
C SER A 39 9.03 -1.58 -3.38
N SER A 40 8.18 -0.99 -2.52
CA SER A 40 6.77 -0.80 -2.84
C SER A 40 6.68 0.08 -4.08
N GLU A 41 5.89 -0.37 -5.05
CA GLU A 41 5.71 0.38 -6.28
C GLU A 41 4.98 1.70 -5.96
N ILE A 42 5.69 2.82 -6.15
CA ILE A 42 5.10 4.15 -6.03
C ILE A 42 4.54 4.50 -7.40
N PHE A 43 3.21 4.50 -7.51
CA PHE A 43 2.55 5.03 -8.69
C PHE A 43 2.61 6.56 -8.63
N PRO A 44 3.24 7.23 -9.62
CA PRO A 44 3.30 8.67 -9.61
C PRO A 44 1.89 9.25 -9.64
N ALA A 45 1.67 10.29 -8.86
CA ALA A 45 0.41 11.02 -8.90
C ALA A 45 0.23 11.65 -10.30
N PRO A 46 -1.02 11.76 -10.78
CA PRO A 46 -1.38 12.62 -11.90
C PRO A 46 -0.80 14.01 -11.71
N GLN A 47 -0.18 14.58 -12.76
CA GLN A 47 0.47 15.90 -12.68
C GLN A 47 -0.50 17.02 -13.09
N THR A 48 -1.54 16.68 -13.85
CA THR A 48 -2.52 17.63 -14.37
C THR A 48 -3.96 17.13 -14.16
N ILE A 49 -4.93 18.02 -14.37
CA ILE A 49 -6.36 17.65 -14.37
C ILE A 49 -6.68 16.70 -15.53
N GLU A 50 -6.04 16.89 -16.69
CA GLU A 50 -6.25 16.05 -17.87
C GLU A 50 -5.70 14.63 -17.67
N ASP A 51 -4.66 14.46 -16.83
CA ASP A 51 -4.19 13.15 -16.40
C ASP A 51 -5.22 12.40 -15.55
N LEU A 52 -6.09 13.11 -14.81
CA LEU A 52 -7.15 12.49 -14.02
C LEU A 52 -8.25 11.91 -14.92
N GLU A 53 -8.58 12.61 -16.01
CA GLU A 53 -9.57 12.15 -16.98
C GLU A 53 -9.07 10.93 -17.77
N ASN A 54 -7.75 10.82 -17.95
CA ASN A 54 -7.09 9.75 -18.71
C ASN A 54 -6.34 8.74 -17.82
N PHE A 55 -6.60 8.73 -16.52
CA PHE A 55 -5.85 7.93 -15.54
C PHE A 55 -5.83 6.41 -15.87
N PRO A 56 -6.93 5.78 -16.32
CA PRO A 56 -6.91 4.37 -16.70
C PRO A 56 -5.91 4.07 -17.83
N GLN A 57 -5.82 4.93 -18.84
CA GLN A 57 -4.95 4.77 -19.99
C GLN A 57 -3.48 5.03 -19.63
N LEU A 58 -3.22 6.06 -18.81
CA LEU A 58 -1.87 6.33 -18.28
C LEU A 58 -1.34 5.15 -17.45
N HIS A 59 -2.20 4.55 -16.62
CA HIS A 59 -1.86 3.38 -15.84
C HIS A 59 -1.53 2.16 -16.72
N GLN A 60 -2.30 1.92 -17.79
CA GLN A 60 -2.02 0.86 -18.77
C GLN A 60 -0.68 1.06 -19.48
N GLN A 61 -0.41 2.28 -19.98
CA GLN A 61 0.87 2.60 -20.62
C GLN A 61 2.07 2.40 -19.68
N HIS A 62 1.90 2.70 -18.39
CA HIS A 62 2.94 2.47 -17.39
C HIS A 62 3.21 0.97 -17.15
N LEU A 63 2.18 0.12 -17.22
CA LEU A 63 2.35 -1.34 -17.15
C LEU A 63 3.07 -1.88 -18.38
N GLU A 64 2.68 -1.45 -19.59
CA GLU A 64 3.25 -1.90 -20.85
C GLU A 64 4.73 -1.49 -21.01
N LYS A 65 5.07 -0.24 -20.68
CA LYS A 65 6.47 0.22 -20.70
C LYS A 65 7.38 -0.62 -19.81
N ARG A 66 6.87 -1.12 -18.69
CA ARG A 66 7.63 -1.99 -17.79
C ARG A 66 7.80 -3.41 -18.32
N GLN A 67 6.79 -3.96 -18.99
CA GLN A 67 6.89 -5.28 -19.63
C GLN A 67 7.93 -5.29 -20.75
N ASN A 68 8.08 -4.18 -21.48
CA ASN A 68 9.04 -4.06 -22.58
C ASN A 68 10.48 -3.72 -22.12
N GLN A 69 10.68 -3.42 -20.83
CA GLN A 69 11.99 -3.09 -20.25
C GLN A 69 12.61 -4.26 -19.46
N ALA A 70 11.90 -5.38 -19.31
CA ALA A 70 12.36 -6.61 -18.66
C ALA A 70 12.80 -7.65 -19.71
#